data_AF-A0A5V3HH04-F1
#
_entry.id   AF-A0A5V3HH04-F1
#
_cell.length_a   1.000
_cell.length_b   1.000
_cell.length_c   1.000
_cell.angle_alpha   90.00
_cell.angle_beta   90.00
_cell.angle_gamma   90.00
#
_symmetry.space_group_name_H-M   'P 1'
#
loop_
_entity.id
_entity.type
_entity.pdbx_description
1 polymer ?
#
loop_
_entity_poly.entity_id
_entity_poly.type
_entity_poly.pdbx_seq_one_letter_code
_entity_poly.pdbx_strand_id
1 'polypeptide(L)'
;MGMRVNKFLWLITVVSTGVNSPLSAAESTDDNGETMVVESTAEQVLKQQPGVSIITRDDIQKNPPVNDLADIIRKMPGVNLTGNSASGTRGNNRQIDIRGMGPENTLVLIDGVPVTSRNSVRYSWRGERDTRGDTNWVPPEMVERIEVIRGPAAARYGSGAAGGVVNIITKRPTNDWHGLLSLYTNQPESSKEGDTRRGNFSLSGPLAGDTLTMRLYGNLNRTDADSWDINSSAGTKNAAGREGVTNKDINSVFSWKMTPQQILDFEAGYSRQGNIYAGDTQNSTSNAVTKSLAQSGRETNRLYRQNYGLT
;
A
#
# COMPACT_ATOMS: atom_id res chain seq x y z
N MET A 1 -76.78 57.82 36.94
CA MET A 1 -77.86 57.78 35.92
C MET A 1 -77.19 57.86 34.56
N GLY A 2 -77.16 56.77 33.77
CA GLY A 2 -76.50 56.77 32.45
C GLY A 2 -76.02 55.39 32.00
N MET A 3 -76.86 54.73 31.23
CA MET A 3 -76.78 53.36 30.71
C MET A 3 -75.62 53.06 29.73
N ARG A 4 -75.14 51.80 29.84
CA ARG A 4 -74.65 50.85 28.79
C ARG A 4 -74.68 51.29 27.32
N VAL A 5 -73.63 50.92 26.57
CA VAL A 5 -73.73 50.19 25.28
C VAL A 5 -72.52 49.25 25.06
N ASN A 6 -72.82 47.99 24.72
CA ASN A 6 -71.92 46.91 24.25
C ASN A 6 -71.44 47.15 22.81
N LYS A 7 -70.18 46.81 22.50
CA LYS A 7 -69.82 46.28 21.16
C LYS A 7 -68.78 45.14 21.29
N PHE A 8 -69.22 43.97 20.85
CA PHE A 8 -68.46 42.74 20.61
C PHE A 8 -67.34 42.99 19.58
N LEU A 9 -66.12 42.51 19.85
CA LEU A 9 -65.05 42.36 18.86
C LEU A 9 -64.62 40.90 18.79
N TRP A 10 -64.64 40.32 17.59
CA TRP A 10 -64.24 38.95 17.30
C TRP A 10 -62.70 38.83 17.23
N LEU A 11 -62.19 37.78 17.87
CA LEU A 11 -60.81 37.28 17.77
C LEU A 11 -60.56 36.67 16.39
N ILE A 12 -59.43 37.02 15.75
CA ILE A 12 -58.71 36.10 14.86
C ILE A 12 -57.23 36.17 15.24
N THR A 13 -56.77 35.07 15.85
CA THR A 13 -55.38 34.81 16.22
C THR A 13 -54.73 34.01 15.09
N VAL A 14 -53.65 34.53 14.50
CA VAL A 14 -52.72 33.76 13.66
C VAL A 14 -51.41 33.66 14.43
N VAL A 15 -51.13 32.50 15.00
CA VAL A 15 -49.85 32.16 15.63
C VAL A 15 -48.98 31.49 14.58
N SER A 16 -47.90 32.17 14.18
CA SER A 16 -46.79 31.60 13.42
C SER A 16 -45.77 31.05 14.41
N THR A 17 -45.68 29.72 14.55
CA THR A 17 -44.62 29.06 15.32
C THR A 17 -43.38 28.87 14.46
N GLY A 18 -42.45 29.83 14.54
CA GLY A 18 -41.06 29.65 14.12
C GLY A 18 -40.29 28.86 15.18
N VAL A 19 -39.73 27.72 14.80
CA VAL A 19 -38.85 26.90 15.65
C VAL A 19 -37.46 27.53 15.65
N ASN A 20 -37.09 28.17 16.77
CA ASN A 20 -35.74 28.67 17.02
C ASN A 20 -34.81 27.51 17.39
N SER A 21 -33.71 27.36 16.66
CA SER A 21 -32.55 26.56 17.11
C SER A 21 -31.59 27.49 17.86
N PRO A 22 -31.08 27.15 19.06
CA PRO A 22 -30.13 28.01 19.75
C PRO A 22 -28.76 27.93 19.07
N LEU A 23 -28.36 29.05 18.44
CA LEU A 23 -26.99 29.33 18.05
C LEU A 23 -26.19 29.60 19.33
N SER A 24 -25.33 28.67 19.74
CA SER A 24 -24.34 28.95 20.79
C SER A 24 -23.28 29.90 20.23
N ALA A 25 -23.44 31.19 20.52
CA ALA A 25 -22.34 32.14 20.50
C ALA A 25 -21.59 32.01 21.83
N ALA A 26 -20.43 31.37 21.82
CA ALA A 26 -19.48 31.46 22.92
C ALA A 26 -18.67 32.75 22.72
N GLU A 27 -18.74 33.66 23.70
CA GLU A 27 -17.89 34.84 23.78
C GLU A 27 -16.41 34.42 23.83
N SER A 28 -15.62 34.92 22.89
CA SER A 28 -14.17 34.85 22.91
C SER A 28 -13.63 35.89 23.88
N THR A 29 -13.01 35.44 24.97
CA THR A 29 -12.09 36.27 25.76
C THR A 29 -10.71 36.17 25.11
N ASP A 30 -10.19 37.30 24.65
CA ASP A 30 -8.84 37.46 24.10
C ASP A 30 -7.79 36.97 25.11
N ASP A 31 -7.00 35.96 24.71
CA ASP A 31 -5.65 35.75 25.25
C ASP A 31 -4.66 35.64 24.09
N ASN A 32 -3.61 36.45 24.20
CA ASN A 32 -2.70 36.82 23.13
C ASN A 32 -1.59 35.77 22.99
N GLY A 33 -1.93 34.63 22.41
CA GLY A 33 -0.99 33.68 21.85
C GLY A 33 -1.40 33.39 20.42
N GLU A 34 -0.53 33.68 19.44
CA GLU A 34 -0.71 33.25 18.06
C GLU A 34 -0.90 31.72 18.05
N THR A 35 -2.16 31.31 18.12
CA THR A 35 -2.54 29.91 18.01
C THR A 35 -2.40 29.63 16.53
N MET A 36 -1.29 29.00 16.12
CA MET A 36 -1.12 28.52 14.76
C MET A 36 -2.17 27.43 14.54
N VAL A 37 -3.36 27.84 14.08
CA VAL A 37 -4.41 26.93 13.66
C VAL A 37 -3.91 26.30 12.37
N VAL A 38 -3.27 25.13 12.50
CA VAL A 38 -2.97 24.30 11.34
C VAL A 38 -4.31 23.81 10.82
N GLU A 39 -4.82 24.47 9.77
CA GLU A 39 -5.91 23.95 8.94
C GLU A 39 -5.43 22.66 8.25
N SER A 40 -5.38 21.59 9.04
CA SER A 40 -4.95 20.29 8.60
C SER A 40 -6.15 19.59 8.00
N THR A 41 -5.96 18.96 6.84
CA THR A 41 -7.00 18.12 6.27
C THR A 41 -7.32 17.00 7.27
N ALA A 42 -8.56 16.49 7.26
CA ALA A 42 -8.93 15.33 8.09
C ALA A 42 -7.94 14.15 7.89
N GLU A 43 -7.32 14.07 6.72
CA GLU A 43 -6.25 13.14 6.44
C GLU A 43 -4.99 13.35 7.28
N GLN A 44 -4.51 14.59 7.40
CA GLN A 44 -3.29 14.92 8.16
C GLN A 44 -3.47 14.72 9.67
N VAL A 45 -4.62 15.06 10.22
CA VAL A 45 -4.95 14.81 11.65
C VAL A 45 -4.88 13.30 11.96
N LEU A 46 -5.37 12.47 11.05
CA LEU A 46 -5.35 11.01 11.22
C LEU A 46 -3.92 10.44 11.15
N LYS A 47 -3.00 11.07 10.39
CA LYS A 47 -1.58 10.68 10.37
C LYS A 47 -0.84 10.95 11.68
N GLN A 48 -1.39 11.80 12.54
CA GLN A 48 -0.86 12.07 13.88
C GLN A 48 -1.38 11.09 14.95
N GLN A 49 -2.32 10.20 14.60
CA GLN A 49 -2.83 9.22 15.56
C GLN A 49 -1.77 8.18 15.94
N PRO A 50 -1.78 7.66 17.18
CA PRO A 50 -0.82 6.65 17.67
C PRO A 50 -0.78 5.35 16.85
N GLY A 51 -1.80 5.09 16.03
CA GLY A 51 -1.91 3.94 15.13
C GLY A 51 -1.21 4.10 13.78
N VAL A 52 -0.63 5.26 13.48
CA VAL A 52 0.05 5.53 12.21
C VAL A 52 1.56 5.49 12.40
N SER A 53 2.26 4.90 11.43
CA SER A 53 3.71 4.91 11.35
C SER A 53 4.12 5.29 9.94
N ILE A 54 5.17 6.10 9.81
CA ILE A 54 5.68 6.57 8.53
C ILE A 54 7.11 6.05 8.39
N ILE A 55 7.36 5.36 7.29
CA ILE A 55 8.71 4.97 6.87
C ILE A 55 9.12 5.95 5.77
N THR A 56 10.20 6.69 5.99
CA THR A 56 10.67 7.69 5.04
C THR A 56 11.59 7.07 3.99
N ARG A 57 11.78 7.77 2.87
CA ARG A 57 12.82 7.44 1.88
C ARG A 57 14.20 7.24 2.51
N ASP A 58 14.57 8.04 3.49
CA ASP A 58 15.88 7.94 4.14
C ASP A 58 16.00 6.65 4.97
N ASP A 59 14.91 6.19 5.59
CA ASP A 59 14.86 4.90 6.30
C ASP A 59 15.05 3.72 5.33
N ILE A 60 14.43 3.80 4.15
CA ILE A 60 14.55 2.82 3.07
C ILE A 60 15.99 2.80 2.53
N GLN A 61 16.61 3.96 2.35
CA GLN A 61 18.00 4.04 1.89
C GLN A 61 18.99 3.48 2.91
N LYS A 62 18.76 3.71 4.21
CA LYS A 62 19.60 3.14 5.28
C LYS A 62 19.43 1.63 5.43
N ASN A 63 18.23 1.12 5.14
CA ASN A 63 17.90 -0.30 5.25
C ASN A 63 17.23 -0.79 3.95
N PRO A 64 17.99 -0.87 2.84
CA PRO A 64 17.43 -1.23 1.55
C PRO A 64 16.89 -2.66 1.62
N PRO A 65 15.59 -2.88 1.31
CA PRO A 65 15.04 -4.23 1.26
C PRO A 65 15.64 -5.00 0.08
N VAL A 66 15.70 -6.33 0.23
CA VAL A 66 16.30 -7.21 -0.79
C VAL A 66 15.44 -7.18 -2.05
N ASN A 67 14.12 -7.22 -1.91
CA ASN A 67 13.18 -7.07 -3.02
C ASN A 67 11.84 -6.48 -2.56
N ASP A 68 11.25 -7.03 -1.50
CA ASP A 68 9.90 -6.66 -1.07
C ASP A 68 9.92 -5.55 -0.01
N LEU A 69 9.06 -4.55 -0.16
CA LEU A 69 8.86 -3.51 0.87
C LEU A 69 8.38 -4.09 2.19
N ALA A 70 7.79 -5.30 2.18
CA ALA A 70 7.37 -5.99 3.38
C ALA A 70 8.52 -6.18 4.40
N ASP A 71 9.76 -6.29 3.94
CA ASP A 71 10.94 -6.48 4.80
C ASP A 71 11.21 -5.30 5.74
N ILE A 72 10.88 -4.08 5.30
CA ILE A 72 11.00 -2.86 6.11
C ILE A 72 9.68 -2.56 6.84
N ILE A 73 8.54 -2.79 6.19
CA ILE A 73 7.20 -2.55 6.78
C ILE A 73 6.99 -3.39 8.05
N ARG A 74 7.43 -4.65 8.06
CA ARG A 74 7.30 -5.55 9.22
C ARG A 74 8.04 -5.08 10.48
N LYS A 75 8.96 -4.11 10.36
CA LYS A 75 9.68 -3.57 11.52
C LYS A 75 8.83 -2.56 12.31
N MET A 76 7.67 -2.16 11.77
CA MET A 76 6.75 -1.25 12.46
C MET A 76 5.99 -1.97 13.58
N PRO A 77 5.59 -1.26 14.65
CA PRO A 77 4.95 -1.91 15.79
C PRO A 77 3.61 -2.57 15.41
N GLY A 78 3.37 -3.79 15.89
CA GLY A 78 2.14 -4.53 15.61
C GLY A 78 1.99 -4.96 14.14
N VAL A 79 3.09 -5.03 13.40
CA VAL A 79 3.16 -5.56 12.03
C VAL A 79 4.03 -6.82 12.02
N ASN A 80 3.55 -7.85 11.35
CA ASN A 80 4.20 -9.15 11.23
C ASN A 80 4.30 -9.58 9.76
N LEU A 81 5.10 -10.61 9.51
CA LEU A 81 5.09 -11.37 8.26
C LEU A 81 4.56 -12.77 8.52
N THR A 82 3.37 -13.08 8.02
CA THR A 82 2.70 -14.37 8.23
C THR A 82 2.21 -14.97 6.91
N GLY A 83 2.04 -16.29 6.89
CA GLY A 83 1.42 -16.96 5.74
C GLY A 83 -0.07 -16.62 5.66
N ASN A 84 -0.67 -16.85 4.49
CA ASN A 84 -2.07 -16.50 4.25
C ASN A 84 -3.08 -17.30 5.09
N SER A 85 -2.67 -18.48 5.56
CA SER A 85 -3.49 -19.38 6.37
C SER A 85 -2.73 -19.82 7.62
N ALA A 86 -3.45 -19.97 8.73
CA ALA A 86 -2.94 -20.56 9.97
C ALA A 86 -2.61 -22.07 9.85
N SER A 87 -2.98 -22.71 8.73
CA SER A 87 -2.68 -24.13 8.46
C SER A 87 -1.18 -24.41 8.27
N GLY A 88 -0.35 -23.37 8.08
CA GLY A 88 1.07 -23.48 7.76
C GLY A 88 1.36 -23.88 6.31
N THR A 89 0.31 -24.14 5.52
CA THR A 89 0.42 -24.40 4.08
C THR A 89 0.91 -23.15 3.36
N ARG A 90 1.85 -23.30 2.41
CA ARG A 90 2.55 -22.17 1.75
C ARG A 90 3.23 -21.22 2.74
N GLY A 91 3.80 -21.77 3.82
CA GLY A 91 4.39 -20.99 4.92
C GLY A 91 5.54 -20.04 4.53
N ASN A 92 6.18 -20.25 3.37
CA ASN A 92 7.19 -19.32 2.83
C ASN A 92 6.60 -18.13 2.07
N ASN A 93 5.32 -18.17 1.67
CA ASN A 93 4.62 -17.06 1.01
C ASN A 93 4.07 -16.09 2.06
N ARG A 94 4.97 -15.53 2.87
CA ARG A 94 4.63 -14.62 3.96
C ARG A 94 4.34 -13.22 3.43
N GLN A 95 3.30 -12.60 3.97
CA GLN A 95 2.81 -11.27 3.60
C GLN A 95 2.57 -10.44 4.87
N ILE A 96 2.35 -9.13 4.70
CA ILE A 96 2.12 -8.21 5.82
C ILE A 96 0.81 -8.53 6.55
N ASP A 97 0.93 -8.74 7.86
CA ASP A 97 -0.16 -8.98 8.79
C ASP A 97 -0.12 -7.92 9.90
N ILE A 98 -1.19 -7.15 10.03
CA ILE A 98 -1.32 -6.10 11.02
C ILE A 98 -2.18 -6.60 12.18
N ARG A 99 -1.60 -6.58 13.39
CA ARG A 99 -2.23 -7.01 14.65
C ARG A 99 -2.77 -8.44 14.64
N GLY A 100 -2.22 -9.33 13.81
CA GLY A 100 -2.59 -10.74 13.76
C GLY A 100 -3.96 -10.98 13.13
N MET A 101 -4.49 -10.01 12.39
CA MET A 101 -5.77 -10.13 11.68
C MET A 101 -5.64 -10.96 10.39
N GLY A 102 -4.41 -11.29 9.97
CA GLY A 102 -4.11 -12.06 8.79
C GLY A 102 -3.87 -11.19 7.55
N PRO A 103 -3.05 -11.66 6.57
CA PRO A 103 -2.66 -10.83 5.42
C PRO A 103 -3.79 -10.40 4.48
N GLU A 104 -4.89 -11.17 4.41
CA GLU A 104 -6.08 -10.80 3.63
C GLU A 104 -6.81 -9.56 4.20
N ASN A 105 -6.54 -9.20 5.46
CA ASN A 105 -7.11 -8.03 6.13
C ASN A 105 -6.17 -6.80 6.14
N THR A 106 -5.10 -6.86 5.35
CA THR A 106 -4.19 -5.73 5.11
C THR A 106 -4.42 -5.17 3.71
N LEU A 107 -5.02 -3.98 3.63
CA LEU A 107 -5.23 -3.27 2.37
C LEU A 107 -3.94 -2.56 1.95
N VAL A 108 -3.46 -2.84 0.74
CA VAL A 108 -2.31 -2.14 0.16
C VAL A 108 -2.80 -1.11 -0.84
N LEU A 109 -2.28 0.12 -0.72
CA LEU A 109 -2.52 1.22 -1.63
C LEU A 109 -1.20 1.65 -2.27
N ILE A 110 -1.27 2.12 -3.51
CA ILE A 110 -0.18 2.84 -4.17
C ILE A 110 -0.71 4.22 -4.51
N ASP A 111 -0.08 5.26 -3.96
CA ASP A 111 -0.51 6.66 -4.11
C ASP A 111 -2.01 6.85 -3.76
N GLY A 112 -2.47 6.15 -2.73
CA GLY A 112 -3.87 6.18 -2.27
C GLY A 112 -4.83 5.28 -3.06
N VAL A 113 -4.41 4.67 -4.18
CA VAL A 113 -5.25 3.79 -5.01
C VAL A 113 -5.13 2.33 -4.55
N PRO A 114 -6.24 1.63 -4.25
CA PRO A 114 -6.21 0.22 -3.85
C PRO A 114 -5.58 -0.72 -4.88
N VAL A 115 -4.71 -1.61 -4.41
CA VAL A 115 -4.16 -2.69 -5.22
C VAL A 115 -4.91 -3.98 -4.94
N THR A 116 -5.48 -4.56 -6.00
CA THR A 116 -6.32 -5.76 -5.92
C THR A 116 -5.76 -6.93 -6.73
N SER A 117 -4.51 -6.85 -7.19
CA SER A 117 -3.89 -7.83 -8.08
C SER A 117 -3.88 -9.24 -7.49
N ARG A 118 -3.73 -9.40 -6.17
CA ARG A 118 -3.83 -10.71 -5.50
C ARG A 118 -5.15 -11.44 -5.72
N ASN A 119 -6.25 -10.73 -6.02
CA ASN A 119 -7.57 -11.32 -6.23
C ASN A 119 -7.66 -12.14 -7.52
N SER A 120 -6.73 -11.93 -8.47
CA SER A 120 -6.60 -12.78 -9.66
C SER A 120 -6.17 -14.21 -9.35
N VAL A 121 -5.61 -14.44 -8.15
CA VAL A 121 -5.18 -15.75 -7.67
C VAL A 121 -6.31 -16.41 -6.88
N ARG A 122 -6.60 -17.67 -7.17
CA ARG A 122 -7.66 -18.44 -6.49
C ARG A 122 -7.45 -18.45 -4.97
N TYR A 123 -8.50 -18.06 -4.24
CA TYR A 123 -8.61 -18.29 -2.80
C TYR A 123 -9.00 -19.74 -2.54
N SER A 124 -8.17 -20.49 -1.82
CA SER A 124 -8.39 -21.91 -1.55
C SER A 124 -9.29 -22.12 -0.32
N TRP A 125 -9.85 -23.32 -0.18
CA TRP A 125 -10.80 -23.68 0.90
C TRP A 125 -10.27 -23.36 2.31
N ARG A 126 -8.97 -23.55 2.56
CA ARG A 126 -8.34 -23.30 3.87
C ARG A 126 -7.73 -21.89 3.98
N GLY A 127 -8.06 -21.00 3.04
CA GLY A 127 -7.66 -19.60 3.02
C GLY A 127 -6.30 -19.33 2.38
N GLU A 128 -5.69 -20.30 1.70
CA GLU A 128 -4.41 -20.06 1.00
C GLU A 128 -4.60 -19.34 -0.33
N ARG A 129 -3.64 -18.47 -0.66
CA ARG A 129 -3.41 -17.95 -2.01
C ARG A 129 -1.98 -18.20 -2.45
N ASP A 130 -1.81 -18.52 -3.72
CA ASP A 130 -0.51 -18.60 -4.39
C ASP A 130 -0.01 -17.22 -4.80
N THR A 131 0.10 -16.29 -3.86
CA THR A 131 0.49 -14.90 -4.14
C THR A 131 1.59 -14.46 -3.20
N ARG A 132 2.39 -13.48 -3.65
CA ARG A 132 3.39 -12.80 -2.82
C ARG A 132 2.84 -11.53 -2.16
N GLY A 133 1.54 -11.28 -2.30
CA GLY A 133 0.88 -10.07 -1.81
C GLY A 133 1.07 -8.89 -2.76
N ASP A 134 0.82 -7.68 -2.25
CA ASP A 134 0.78 -6.46 -3.07
C ASP A 134 1.82 -5.39 -2.67
N THR A 135 2.78 -5.73 -1.80
CA THR A 135 3.84 -4.79 -1.37
C THR A 135 5.05 -4.76 -2.31
N ASN A 136 5.02 -5.54 -3.40
CA ASN A 136 6.13 -5.77 -4.34
C ASN A 136 5.80 -5.29 -5.77
N TRP A 137 4.98 -4.24 -5.88
CA TRP A 137 4.63 -3.60 -7.16
C TRP A 137 5.41 -2.32 -7.43
N VAL A 138 6.05 -1.75 -6.39
CA VAL A 138 6.83 -0.53 -6.49
C VAL A 138 8.26 -0.83 -6.04
N PRO A 139 9.28 -0.53 -6.86
CA PRO A 139 10.67 -0.72 -6.47
C PRO A 139 11.02 0.21 -5.29
N PRO A 140 11.82 -0.24 -4.31
CA PRO A 140 12.15 0.54 -3.11
C PRO A 140 12.72 1.93 -3.39
N GLU A 141 13.51 2.05 -4.46
CA GLU A 141 14.16 3.29 -4.87
C GLU A 141 13.19 4.36 -5.38
N MET A 142 11.95 3.99 -5.73
CA MET A 142 10.90 4.89 -6.19
C MET A 142 9.91 5.31 -5.11
N VAL A 143 10.04 4.75 -3.90
CA VAL A 143 9.21 5.10 -2.75
C VAL A 143 9.70 6.41 -2.16
N GLU A 144 8.77 7.35 -1.96
CA GLU A 144 9.02 8.58 -1.19
C GLU A 144 8.77 8.35 0.30
N ARG A 145 7.68 7.64 0.61
CA ARG A 145 7.37 7.16 1.97
C ARG A 145 6.36 6.03 1.95
N ILE A 146 6.27 5.30 3.06
CA ILE A 146 5.23 4.30 3.31
C ILE A 146 4.47 4.71 4.55
N GLU A 147 3.15 4.78 4.46
CA GLU A 147 2.26 5.06 5.59
C GLU A 147 1.61 3.75 6.02
N VAL A 148 1.84 3.34 7.27
CA VAL A 148 1.28 2.13 7.88
C VAL A 148 0.24 2.55 8.91
N ILE A 149 -1.02 2.34 8.58
CA ILE A 149 -2.18 2.78 9.36
C ILE A 149 -2.83 1.54 9.98
N ARG A 150 -2.92 1.50 11.30
CA ARG A 150 -3.32 0.30 12.05
C ARG A 150 -4.62 0.54 12.81
N GLY A 151 -5.50 -0.46 12.84
CA GLY A 151 -6.72 -0.41 13.66
C GLY A 151 -7.76 0.61 13.19
N PRO A 152 -8.47 1.31 14.11
CA PRO A 152 -9.64 2.14 13.75
C PRO A 152 -9.37 3.22 12.70
N ALA A 153 -8.16 3.79 12.67
CA ALA A 153 -7.76 4.79 11.69
C ALA A 153 -7.81 4.27 10.23
N ALA A 154 -7.62 2.96 10.05
CA ALA A 154 -7.63 2.31 8.75
C ALA A 154 -9.05 2.07 8.22
N ALA A 155 -10.05 1.99 9.09
CA ALA A 155 -11.43 1.66 8.72
C ALA A 155 -12.03 2.64 7.68
N ARG A 156 -11.55 3.89 7.64
CA ARG A 156 -11.98 4.89 6.64
C ARG A 156 -11.72 4.48 5.19
N TYR A 157 -10.73 3.61 4.96
CA TYR A 157 -10.37 3.12 3.63
C TYR A 157 -11.31 1.99 3.15
N GLY A 158 -12.22 1.53 4.01
CA GLY A 158 -13.29 0.63 3.65
C GLY A 158 -12.86 -0.84 3.56
N SER A 159 -13.33 -1.51 2.51
CA SER A 159 -13.16 -2.96 2.34
C SER A 159 -11.69 -3.38 2.31
N GLY A 160 -11.35 -4.43 3.06
CA GLY A 160 -9.99 -4.96 3.15
C GLY A 160 -9.09 -4.28 4.18
N ALA A 161 -9.53 -3.21 4.84
CA ALA A 161 -8.75 -2.46 5.82
C ALA A 161 -8.98 -2.88 7.28
N ALA A 162 -9.54 -4.07 7.52
CA ALA A 162 -9.94 -4.52 8.86
C ALA A 162 -8.76 -4.67 9.84
N GLY A 163 -7.61 -5.15 9.36
CA GLY A 163 -6.36 -5.18 10.13
C GLY A 163 -5.62 -3.85 10.04
N GLY A 164 -5.48 -3.33 8.82
CA GLY A 164 -4.90 -2.03 8.58
C GLY A 164 -4.70 -1.71 7.10
N VAL A 165 -4.01 -0.61 6.86
CA VAL A 165 -3.67 -0.11 5.53
C VAL A 165 -2.16 0.13 5.44
N VAL A 166 -1.58 -0.27 4.32
CA VAL A 166 -0.22 0.09 3.91
C VAL A 166 -0.34 0.93 2.65
N ASN A 167 -0.04 2.23 2.73
CA ASN A 167 -0.06 3.14 1.59
C ASN A 167 1.37 3.45 1.16
N ILE A 168 1.76 2.94 0.00
CA ILE A 168 3.07 3.17 -0.62
C ILE A 168 2.96 4.42 -1.47
N ILE A 169 3.73 5.46 -1.14
CA ILE A 169 3.68 6.74 -1.84
C ILE A 169 4.94 6.89 -2.67
N THR A 170 4.77 7.13 -3.96
CA THR A 170 5.86 7.21 -4.92
C THR A 170 6.39 8.65 -5.06
N LYS A 171 7.64 8.79 -5.52
CA LYS A 171 8.28 10.10 -5.73
C LYS A 171 7.53 10.94 -6.77
N ARG A 172 7.23 12.20 -6.48
CA ARG A 172 6.54 13.11 -7.42
C ARG A 172 7.46 13.56 -8.58
N PRO A 173 6.90 13.97 -9.73
CA PRO A 173 7.67 14.69 -10.75
C PRO A 173 8.36 15.95 -10.21
N THR A 174 9.53 16.28 -10.75
CA THR A 174 10.35 17.43 -10.33
C THR A 174 10.41 18.53 -11.39
N ASN A 175 10.64 19.77 -10.95
CA ASN A 175 10.83 20.93 -11.85
C ASN A 175 12.23 21.00 -12.47
N ASP A 176 13.19 20.24 -11.92
CA ASP A 176 14.53 20.07 -12.46
C ASP A 176 14.74 18.65 -12.97
N TRP A 177 15.64 18.50 -13.93
CA TRP A 177 16.02 17.17 -14.42
C TRP A 177 16.82 16.41 -13.38
N HIS A 178 16.27 15.29 -12.91
CA HIS A 178 16.91 14.33 -12.03
C HIS A 178 16.85 12.94 -12.63
N GLY A 179 17.97 12.24 -12.60
CA GLY A 179 18.08 10.84 -13.01
C GLY A 179 18.65 9.98 -11.88
N LEU A 180 18.19 8.73 -11.81
CA LEU A 180 18.73 7.72 -10.92
C LEU A 180 18.92 6.42 -11.69
N LEU A 181 20.06 5.77 -11.47
CA LEU A 181 20.31 4.39 -11.86
C LEU A 181 20.78 3.67 -10.59
N SER A 182 20.08 2.60 -10.19
CA SER A 182 20.49 1.78 -9.05
C SER A 182 20.65 0.33 -9.47
N LEU A 183 21.69 -0.28 -8.93
CA LEU A 183 21.96 -1.71 -9.04
C LEU A 183 22.09 -2.27 -7.63
N TYR A 184 21.45 -3.41 -7.40
CA TYR A 184 21.46 -4.09 -6.12
C TYR A 184 21.69 -5.58 -6.32
N THR A 185 22.50 -6.16 -5.44
CA THR A 185 22.63 -7.62 -5.31
C THR A 185 22.87 -8.01 -3.86
N ASN A 186 22.37 -9.16 -3.45
CA ASN A 186 22.79 -9.84 -2.23
C ASN A 186 23.52 -11.14 -2.58
N GLN A 187 24.38 -11.61 -1.68
CA GLN A 187 25.15 -12.84 -1.85
C GLN A 187 24.95 -13.70 -0.59
N PRO A 188 23.97 -14.63 -0.59
CA PRO A 188 23.80 -15.56 0.50
C PRO A 188 25.05 -16.42 0.70
N GLU A 189 25.46 -16.64 1.95
CA GLU A 189 26.61 -17.51 2.25
C GLU A 189 26.33 -18.98 1.90
N SER A 190 25.07 -19.41 2.08
CA SER A 190 24.61 -20.73 1.70
C SER A 190 24.31 -20.78 0.22
N SER A 191 24.95 -21.70 -0.50
CA SER A 191 24.66 -21.97 -1.92
C SER A 191 23.24 -22.49 -2.18
N LYS A 192 22.49 -22.81 -1.12
CA LYS A 192 21.10 -23.27 -1.22
C LYS A 192 20.09 -22.13 -1.19
N GLU A 193 20.50 -20.92 -0.81
CA GLU A 193 19.61 -19.76 -0.79
C GLU A 193 19.68 -18.98 -2.09
N GLY A 194 18.53 -18.49 -2.55
CA GLY A 194 18.43 -17.69 -3.77
C GLY A 194 19.02 -16.30 -3.60
N ASP A 195 19.88 -15.89 -4.54
CA ASP A 195 20.37 -14.53 -4.64
C ASP A 195 19.39 -13.63 -5.40
N THR A 196 19.55 -12.32 -5.22
CA THR A 196 18.74 -11.28 -5.84
C THR A 196 19.63 -10.35 -6.62
N ARG A 197 19.14 -9.96 -7.80
CA ARG A 197 19.74 -9.01 -8.71
C ARG A 197 18.64 -8.06 -9.16
N ARG A 198 18.79 -6.78 -8.83
CA ARG A 198 17.84 -5.71 -9.19
C ARG A 198 18.55 -4.59 -9.90
N GLY A 199 17.96 -4.12 -10.98
CA GLY A 199 18.34 -2.91 -11.67
C GLY A 199 17.12 -2.02 -11.88
N ASN A 200 17.23 -0.76 -11.51
CA ASN A 200 16.17 0.22 -11.72
C ASN A 200 16.74 1.52 -12.26
N PHE A 201 15.90 2.24 -12.99
CA PHE A 201 16.18 3.59 -13.43
C PHE A 201 14.99 4.48 -13.14
N SER A 202 15.26 5.76 -12.95
CA SER A 202 14.23 6.79 -13.00
C SER A 202 14.75 8.07 -13.61
N LEU A 203 13.83 8.79 -14.23
CA LEU A 203 14.05 10.08 -14.85
C LEU A 203 12.87 10.95 -14.49
N SER A 204 13.13 12.14 -13.98
CA SER A 204 12.11 13.15 -13.71
C SER A 204 12.59 14.52 -14.13
N GLY A 205 11.67 15.36 -14.59
CA GLY A 205 12.01 16.72 -14.97
C GLY A 205 10.89 17.43 -15.74
N PRO A 206 11.13 18.68 -16.12
CA PRO A 206 10.18 19.52 -16.82
C PRO A 206 10.12 19.16 -18.32
N LEU A 207 8.91 19.03 -18.86
CA LEU A 207 8.65 18.95 -20.30
C LEU A 207 8.34 20.33 -20.89
N ALA A 208 7.68 21.20 -20.12
CA ALA A 208 7.37 22.58 -20.52
C ALA A 208 7.47 23.50 -19.31
N GLY A 209 8.71 23.86 -18.92
CA GLY A 209 8.98 24.62 -17.71
C GLY A 209 8.30 24.01 -16.48
N ASP A 210 7.79 24.85 -15.59
CA ASP A 210 7.11 24.41 -14.36
C ASP A 210 5.64 24.01 -14.57
N THR A 211 5.14 24.11 -15.81
CA THR A 211 3.72 23.84 -16.13
C THR A 211 3.44 22.38 -16.39
N LEU A 212 4.37 21.67 -17.05
CA LEU A 212 4.24 20.26 -17.36
C LEU A 212 5.52 19.56 -16.95
N THR A 213 5.42 18.67 -15.97
CA THR A 213 6.54 17.86 -15.47
C THR A 213 6.25 16.39 -15.70
N MET A 214 7.31 15.57 -15.74
CA MET A 214 7.19 14.14 -15.90
C MET A 214 8.06 13.36 -14.94
N ARG A 215 7.66 12.11 -14.73
CA ARG A 215 8.47 11.07 -14.10
C ARG A 215 8.28 9.79 -14.89
N LEU A 216 9.37 9.14 -15.24
CA LEU A 216 9.41 7.79 -15.79
C LEU A 216 10.32 6.95 -14.89
N TYR A 217 9.88 5.75 -14.52
CA TYR A 217 10.76 4.78 -13.88
C TYR A 217 10.54 3.38 -14.43
N GLY A 218 11.60 2.57 -14.39
CA GLY A 218 11.54 1.16 -14.71
C GLY A 218 12.35 0.31 -13.73
N ASN A 219 11.92 -0.93 -13.54
CA ASN A 219 12.56 -1.89 -12.67
C ASN A 219 12.61 -3.28 -13.31
N LEU A 220 13.76 -3.91 -13.19
CA LEU A 220 13.99 -5.32 -13.51
C LEU A 220 14.59 -5.97 -12.27
N ASN A 221 13.83 -6.87 -11.64
CA ASN A 221 14.30 -7.63 -10.50
C ASN A 221 14.21 -9.13 -10.78
N ARG A 222 15.22 -9.87 -10.35
CA ARG A 222 15.18 -11.33 -10.27
C ARG A 222 15.77 -11.78 -8.95
N THR A 223 14.97 -12.50 -8.18
CA THR A 223 15.40 -13.30 -7.04
C THR A 223 15.28 -14.76 -7.45
N ASP A 224 16.38 -15.50 -7.43
CA ASP A 224 16.35 -16.93 -7.69
C ASP A 224 15.65 -17.68 -6.53
N ALA A 225 15.11 -18.86 -6.83
CA ALA A 225 14.45 -19.68 -5.81
C ALA A 225 15.49 -20.32 -4.89
N ASP A 226 15.12 -20.57 -3.64
CA ASP A 226 15.92 -21.46 -2.79
C ASP A 226 15.97 -22.86 -3.43
N SER A 227 17.08 -23.57 -3.18
CA SER A 227 17.27 -24.93 -3.68
C SER A 227 16.17 -25.86 -3.19
N TRP A 228 15.71 -26.73 -4.10
CA TRP A 228 14.68 -27.74 -3.83
C TRP A 228 14.91 -28.54 -2.53
N ASP A 229 16.17 -28.84 -2.21
CA ASP A 229 16.57 -29.67 -1.08
C ASP A 229 17.07 -28.85 0.13
N ILE A 230 16.80 -27.54 0.19
CA ILE A 230 17.27 -26.67 1.27
C ILE A 230 16.90 -27.20 2.67
N ASN A 231 15.68 -27.72 2.82
CA ASN A 231 15.17 -28.26 4.08
C ASN A 231 15.43 -29.76 4.31
N SER A 232 16.19 -30.42 3.42
CA SER A 232 16.40 -31.87 3.49
C SER A 232 17.06 -32.33 4.80
N SER A 233 17.94 -31.52 5.39
CA SER A 233 18.61 -31.77 6.67
C SER A 233 17.68 -31.67 7.88
N ALA A 234 16.59 -30.91 7.77
CA ALA A 234 15.58 -30.76 8.82
C ALA A 234 14.55 -31.91 8.84
N GLY A 235 14.69 -32.91 7.95
CA GLY A 235 13.78 -34.06 7.87
C GLY A 235 12.42 -33.76 7.23
N THR A 236 12.17 -32.52 6.79
CA THR A 236 10.90 -32.07 6.22
C THR A 236 10.90 -32.16 4.69
N LYS A 237 10.75 -33.37 4.15
CA LYS A 237 10.77 -33.61 2.69
C LYS A 237 9.62 -32.97 1.89
N ASN A 238 8.58 -32.49 2.57
CA ASN A 238 7.38 -31.91 1.94
C ASN A 238 7.32 -30.37 2.05
N ALA A 239 8.34 -29.74 2.65
CA ALA A 239 8.41 -28.28 2.79
C ALA A 239 9.52 -27.72 1.89
N ALA A 240 9.11 -27.00 0.84
CA ALA A 240 10.05 -26.31 -0.05
C ALA A 240 10.70 -25.10 0.63
N GLY A 241 11.75 -24.56 0.01
CA GLY A 241 12.30 -23.25 0.35
C GLY A 241 11.41 -22.09 -0.11
N ARG A 242 11.95 -20.87 -0.11
CA ARG A 242 11.27 -19.69 -0.67
C ARG A 242 11.27 -19.76 -2.19
N GLU A 243 10.11 -19.51 -2.78
CA GLU A 243 10.02 -19.28 -4.21
C GLU A 243 10.78 -18.02 -4.62
N GLY A 244 11.43 -18.09 -5.78
CA GLY A 244 12.03 -16.92 -6.42
C GLY A 244 10.97 -16.04 -7.08
N VAL A 245 11.39 -14.91 -7.63
CA VAL A 245 10.50 -13.97 -8.32
C VAL A 245 11.22 -13.22 -9.42
N THR A 246 10.51 -12.97 -10.52
CA THR A 246 10.92 -12.03 -11.57
C THR A 246 9.92 -10.88 -11.63
N ASN A 247 10.38 -9.65 -11.39
CA ASN A 247 9.58 -8.43 -11.54
C ASN A 247 10.05 -7.64 -12.76
N LYS A 248 9.10 -7.12 -13.53
CA LYS A 248 9.33 -6.16 -14.61
C LYS A 248 8.30 -5.05 -14.50
N ASP A 249 8.75 -3.83 -14.25
CA ASP A 249 7.87 -2.70 -13.99
C ASP A 249 8.30 -1.52 -14.86
N ILE A 250 7.31 -0.78 -15.36
CA ILE A 250 7.46 0.50 -16.05
C ILE A 250 6.29 1.39 -15.67
N ASN A 251 6.56 2.65 -15.35
CA ASN A 251 5.53 3.58 -14.95
C ASN A 251 5.93 5.01 -15.29
N SER A 252 4.95 5.77 -15.75
CA SER A 252 5.08 7.18 -16.08
C SER A 252 3.97 7.99 -15.42
N VAL A 253 4.33 9.17 -14.92
CA VAL A 253 3.40 10.21 -14.46
C VAL A 253 3.72 11.50 -15.21
N PHE A 254 2.68 12.16 -15.72
CA PHE A 254 2.74 13.51 -16.27
C PHE A 254 1.89 14.41 -15.39
N SER A 255 2.48 15.44 -14.81
CA SER A 255 1.78 16.39 -13.94
C SER A 255 1.64 17.72 -14.66
N TRP A 256 0.39 18.11 -14.93
CA TRP A 256 0.06 19.36 -15.62
C TRP A 256 -0.55 20.36 -14.64
N LYS A 257 0.24 21.38 -14.31
CA LYS A 257 -0.20 22.54 -13.54
C LYS A 257 -0.93 23.52 -14.46
N MET A 258 -2.25 23.35 -14.58
CA MET A 258 -3.10 24.23 -15.40
C MET A 258 -3.17 25.64 -14.82
N THR A 259 -3.25 25.73 -13.49
CA THR A 259 -3.22 26.99 -12.74
C THR A 259 -2.41 26.78 -11.45
N PRO A 260 -2.05 27.84 -10.70
CA PRO A 260 -1.38 27.68 -9.41
C PRO A 260 -2.14 26.81 -8.40
N GLN A 261 -3.48 26.69 -8.51
CA GLN A 261 -4.31 25.87 -7.62
C GLN A 261 -4.83 24.57 -8.25
N GLN A 262 -4.63 24.34 -9.56
CA GLN A 262 -5.16 23.18 -10.27
C GLN A 262 -4.03 22.41 -10.95
N ILE A 263 -3.81 21.19 -10.47
CA ILE A 263 -2.83 20.25 -11.00
C ILE A 263 -3.60 19.00 -11.42
N LEU A 264 -3.30 18.50 -12.62
CA LEU A 264 -3.87 17.28 -13.16
C LEU A 264 -2.74 16.28 -13.42
N ASP A 265 -2.82 15.13 -12.76
CA ASP A 265 -1.84 14.06 -12.88
C ASP A 265 -2.37 12.94 -13.77
N PHE A 266 -1.63 12.62 -14.83
CA PHE A 266 -1.87 11.49 -15.71
C PHE A 266 -0.86 10.39 -15.39
N GLU A 267 -1.34 9.22 -14.96
CA GLU A 267 -0.50 8.07 -14.68
C GLU A 267 -0.78 6.92 -15.66
N ALA A 268 0.28 6.27 -16.12
CA ALA A 268 0.21 5.01 -16.83
C ALA A 268 1.34 4.08 -16.36
N GLY A 269 1.03 2.83 -16.08
CA GLY A 269 2.04 1.86 -15.69
C GLY A 269 1.64 0.41 -15.96
N TYR A 270 2.67 -0.41 -16.04
CA TYR A 270 2.60 -1.84 -16.29
C TYR A 270 3.62 -2.56 -15.43
N SER A 271 3.15 -3.60 -14.73
CA SER A 271 3.97 -4.49 -13.93
C SER A 271 3.66 -5.94 -14.25
N ARG A 272 4.71 -6.75 -14.26
CA ARG A 272 4.64 -8.21 -14.36
C ARG A 272 5.44 -8.83 -13.22
N GLN A 273 4.79 -9.69 -12.46
CA GLN A 273 5.42 -10.51 -11.43
C GLN A 273 5.30 -11.99 -11.79
N GLY A 274 6.40 -12.74 -11.77
CA GLY A 274 6.43 -14.18 -12.01
C GLY A 274 7.09 -14.92 -10.87
N ASN A 275 6.39 -15.87 -10.25
CA ASN A 275 6.93 -16.69 -9.16
C ASN A 275 7.74 -17.85 -9.71
N ILE A 276 9.02 -17.94 -9.36
CA ILE A 276 9.91 -19.05 -9.73
C ILE A 276 9.72 -20.16 -8.72
N TYR A 277 9.23 -21.31 -9.19
CA TYR A 277 8.83 -22.41 -8.32
C TYR A 277 10.01 -23.01 -7.56
N ALA A 278 9.88 -23.12 -6.23
CA ALA A 278 10.87 -23.76 -5.35
C ALA A 278 10.51 -25.21 -4.98
N GLY A 279 9.33 -25.69 -5.40
CA GLY A 279 8.88 -27.03 -5.07
C GLY A 279 7.75 -27.16 -4.07
N ASP A 280 7.03 -26.07 -3.76
CA ASP A 280 5.95 -26.11 -2.78
C ASP A 280 4.80 -27.00 -3.25
N THR A 281 4.46 -28.01 -2.45
CA THR A 281 3.40 -28.98 -2.70
C THR A 281 2.23 -28.83 -1.72
N GLN A 282 2.12 -27.70 -1.00
CA GLN A 282 1.07 -27.47 -0.02
C GLN A 282 1.02 -28.59 1.04
N ASN A 283 2.18 -28.94 1.60
CA ASN A 283 2.36 -30.04 2.57
C ASN A 283 1.96 -31.44 2.03
N SER A 284 1.82 -31.60 0.71
CA SER A 284 1.57 -32.90 0.07
C SER A 284 2.88 -33.57 -0.36
N THR A 285 2.81 -34.84 -0.77
CA THR A 285 3.98 -35.60 -1.21
C THR A 285 4.58 -35.03 -2.51
N SER A 286 5.89 -34.80 -2.50
CA SER A 286 6.65 -34.46 -3.71
C SER A 286 6.78 -35.64 -4.67
N ASN A 287 6.90 -35.37 -5.97
CA ASN A 287 7.20 -36.37 -7.00
C ASN A 287 8.31 -35.90 -7.96
N ALA A 288 8.62 -36.72 -8.98
CA ALA A 288 9.64 -36.38 -9.98
C ALA A 288 9.30 -35.13 -10.82
N VAL A 289 8.01 -34.87 -11.03
CA VAL A 289 7.52 -33.71 -11.80
C VAL A 289 7.74 -32.42 -11.01
N THR A 290 7.35 -32.38 -9.73
CA THR A 290 7.54 -31.20 -8.87
C THR A 290 9.02 -30.85 -8.71
N LYS A 291 9.88 -31.87 -8.56
CA LYS A 291 11.32 -31.69 -8.53
C LYS A 291 11.86 -31.12 -9.85
N SER A 292 11.47 -31.70 -10.99
CA SER A 292 11.90 -31.24 -12.32
C SER A 292 11.47 -29.79 -12.58
N LEU A 293 10.23 -29.43 -12.21
CA LEU A 293 9.72 -28.07 -12.34
C LEU A 293 10.56 -27.07 -11.52
N ALA A 294 10.85 -27.40 -10.25
CA ALA A 294 11.65 -26.53 -9.39
C ALA A 294 13.08 -26.35 -9.93
N GLN A 295 13.72 -27.45 -10.34
CA GLN A 295 15.07 -27.43 -10.90
C GLN A 295 15.16 -26.67 -12.23
N SER A 296 14.08 -26.66 -13.01
CA SER A 296 14.03 -25.91 -14.28
C SER A 296 13.87 -24.39 -14.10
N GLY A 297 13.60 -23.90 -12.88
CA GLY A 297 13.32 -22.48 -12.62
C GLY A 297 12.04 -21.99 -13.30
N ARG A 298 11.04 -22.87 -13.45
CA ARG A 298 9.80 -22.53 -14.15
C ARG A 298 8.96 -21.56 -13.33
N GLU A 299 8.35 -20.59 -14.01
CA GLU A 299 7.37 -19.72 -13.38
C GLU A 299 6.00 -20.43 -13.26
N THR A 300 5.48 -20.58 -12.05
CA THR A 300 4.20 -21.25 -11.76
C THR A 300 3.02 -20.31 -11.67
N ASN A 301 3.24 -19.08 -11.19
CA ASN A 301 2.23 -18.04 -11.17
C ASN A 301 2.77 -16.75 -11.80
N ARG A 302 1.92 -16.08 -12.58
CA ARG A 302 2.22 -14.82 -13.27
C ARG A 302 1.09 -13.84 -13.03
N LEU A 303 1.40 -12.76 -12.35
CA LEU A 303 0.48 -11.65 -12.15
C LEU A 303 0.87 -10.48 -13.04
N TYR A 304 -0.16 -9.80 -13.54
CA TYR A 304 -0.01 -8.58 -14.32
C TYR A 304 -0.82 -7.48 -13.63
N ARG A 305 -0.24 -6.29 -13.55
CA ARG A 305 -0.92 -5.10 -13.06
C ARG A 305 -0.77 -4.02 -14.11
N GLN A 306 -1.90 -3.40 -14.44
CA GLN A 306 -1.96 -2.21 -15.27
C GLN A 306 -2.63 -1.13 -14.44
N ASN A 307 -2.06 0.07 -14.43
CA ASN A 307 -2.71 1.23 -13.82
C ASN A 307 -2.74 2.37 -14.83
N TYR A 308 -3.93 2.97 -14.96
CA TYR A 308 -4.15 4.19 -15.72
C TYR A 308 -4.99 5.09 -14.82
N GLY A 309 -4.55 6.32 -14.64
CA GLY A 309 -5.14 7.23 -13.67
C GLY A 309 -5.18 8.66 -14.19
N LEU A 310 -6.22 9.37 -13.78
CA LEU A 310 -6.35 10.81 -13.88
C LEU A 310 -6.80 11.34 -12.53
N THR A 311 -5.98 12.16 -11.88
CA THR A 311 -6.26 12.71 -10.54
C THR A 311 -6.00 14.20 -10.47
#